data_AF-A0AAW7N488-F1
#
_entry.id   AF-A0AAW7N488-F1
#
_cell.length_a   1.000
_cell.length_b   1.000
_cell.length_c   1.000
_cell.angle_alpha   90.00
_cell.angle_beta   90.00
_cell.angle_gamma   90.00
#
_symmetry.space_group_name_H-M   'P 1'
#
loop_
_entity.id
_entity.type
_entity.pdbx_description
1 polymer ?
#
loop_
_entity_poly.entity_id
_entity_poly.type
_entity_poly.pdbx_seq_one_letter_code
_entity_poly.pdbx_strand_id
1 'polypeptide(L)'
;MSFIDLIKRKNYSNWIVIVISMSLILFSHVLTTLLVTFVLILLLIVNYTSVKDIKVWWSLLKAVMGTGLLTIGFWLPMLQQMKYIPISRPFIALLEGSAASIGDLVVNSLNSNYLLPPNVGTIVIVIVFISLMKFSNLSVDERKILIIALFLLWGCTKAFPWQIFQATFVNYIQFPWRLMMFASFFAYLLGAILLDKIDIKYVVSLFGVILISHYAFVIGLPKDKVTLLNNDRNIEKISKEYINSDYYPKAATKDPVSIENKKFVISNKETKVLNYKNTDTEVKFTVINESKKRVIVDVPILYYLGTEVKNNNKLIPVTISSRGTVQVELSNKNNNVVISSRYTKLARISQAISLGTALVIASMFFIKKQRNNRSKN
;
A
#
# COMPACT_ATOMS: atom_id res chain seq x y z
N MET A 1 -14.45 -10.03 16.33
CA MET A 1 -13.05 -9.73 16.69
C MET A 1 -12.19 -10.97 16.35
N SER A 2 -12.03 -11.34 15.08
CA SER A 2 -11.53 -12.68 14.67
C SER A 2 -10.15 -13.06 15.22
N PHE A 3 -9.19 -12.12 15.25
CA PHE A 3 -7.85 -12.35 15.81
C PHE A 3 -7.86 -12.46 17.34
N ILE A 4 -8.52 -11.53 18.04
CA ILE A 4 -8.65 -11.55 19.50
C ILE A 4 -9.42 -12.79 19.98
N ASP A 5 -10.48 -13.17 19.27
CA ASP A 5 -11.27 -14.38 19.56
C ASP A 5 -10.42 -15.66 19.36
N LEU A 6 -9.48 -15.66 18.41
CA LEU A 6 -8.54 -16.77 18.23
C LEU A 6 -7.59 -16.89 19.42
N ILE A 7 -6.99 -15.78 19.87
CA ILE A 7 -5.97 -15.80 20.93
C ILE A 7 -6.58 -15.95 22.33
N LYS A 8 -7.64 -15.20 22.66
CA LYS A 8 -8.23 -15.14 24.00
C LYS A 8 -9.35 -16.15 24.19
N ARG A 9 -10.26 -16.29 23.21
CA ARG A 9 -11.39 -17.23 23.29
C ARG A 9 -11.09 -18.62 22.72
N LYS A 10 -9.85 -18.86 22.29
CA LYS A 10 -9.39 -20.15 21.73
C LYS A 10 -10.24 -20.62 20.54
N ASN A 11 -10.83 -19.70 19.79
CA ASN A 11 -11.56 -20.03 18.58
C ASN A 11 -10.58 -20.24 17.42
N TYR A 12 -9.89 -21.39 17.41
CA TYR A 12 -8.83 -21.70 16.47
C TYR A 12 -9.29 -21.61 15.01
N SER A 13 -10.57 -21.88 14.73
CA SER A 13 -11.17 -21.83 13.40
C SER A 13 -11.22 -20.41 12.79
N ASN A 14 -10.90 -19.37 13.55
CA ASN A 14 -10.85 -18.00 13.05
C ASN A 14 -9.64 -17.72 12.16
N TRP A 15 -8.70 -18.66 12.03
CA TRP A 15 -7.61 -18.57 11.05
C TRP A 15 -8.13 -18.31 9.62
N ILE A 16 -9.29 -18.86 9.25
CA ILE A 16 -9.94 -18.62 7.94
C ILE A 16 -10.28 -17.14 7.74
N VAL A 17 -10.79 -16.47 8.78
CA VAL A 17 -11.12 -15.04 8.70
C VAL A 17 -9.84 -14.21 8.59
N ILE A 18 -8.76 -14.60 9.29
CA ILE A 18 -7.46 -13.94 9.16
C ILE A 18 -6.93 -14.10 7.73
N VAL A 19 -7.06 -15.28 7.11
CA VAL A 19 -6.68 -15.49 5.69
C VAL A 19 -7.37 -14.47 4.80
N ILE A 20 -8.70 -14.41 4.88
CA ILE A 20 -9.51 -13.51 4.06
C ILE A 20 -9.12 -12.05 4.31
N SER A 21 -9.07 -11.62 5.58
CA SER A 21 -8.76 -10.23 5.93
C SER A 21 -7.36 -9.81 5.48
N MET A 22 -6.33 -10.60 5.78
CA MET A 22 -4.95 -10.27 5.43
C MET A 22 -4.72 -10.31 3.92
N SER A 23 -5.37 -11.23 3.20
CA SER A 23 -5.28 -11.28 1.74
C SER A 23 -5.96 -10.09 1.07
N LEU A 24 -7.13 -9.65 1.56
CA LEU A 24 -7.79 -8.45 1.04
C LEU A 24 -6.92 -7.20 1.26
N ILE A 25 -6.32 -7.06 2.45
CA ILE A 25 -5.40 -5.96 2.74
C ILE A 25 -4.19 -6.02 1.79
N LEU A 26 -3.65 -7.21 1.53
CA LEU A 26 -2.50 -7.40 0.63
C LEU A 26 -2.83 -7.05 -0.81
N PHE A 27 -3.99 -7.48 -1.33
CA PHE A 27 -4.43 -7.10 -2.67
C PHE A 27 -4.69 -5.60 -2.80
N SER A 28 -5.09 -4.91 -1.73
CA SER A 28 -5.26 -3.45 -1.75
C SER A 28 -3.95 -2.70 -1.65
N HIS A 29 -3.10 -3.06 -0.67
CA HIS A 29 -1.87 -2.34 -0.41
C HIS A 29 -0.87 -3.16 0.42
N VAL A 30 0.26 -3.50 -0.19
CA VAL A 30 1.34 -4.30 0.44
C VAL A 30 1.87 -3.62 1.71
N LEU A 31 2.02 -2.28 1.69
CA LEU A 31 2.54 -1.59 2.86
C LEU A 31 1.58 -1.60 4.05
N THR A 32 0.28 -1.48 3.79
CA THR A 32 -0.73 -1.60 4.86
C THR A 32 -0.70 -3.00 5.47
N THR A 33 -0.44 -4.02 4.65
CA THR A 33 -0.26 -5.40 5.12
C THR A 33 0.90 -5.52 6.09
N LEU A 34 2.04 -4.87 5.81
CA LEU A 34 3.19 -4.83 6.71
C LEU A 34 2.82 -4.19 8.05
N LEU A 35 2.15 -3.03 8.02
CA LEU A 35 1.75 -2.30 9.22
C LEU A 35 0.74 -3.09 10.07
N VAL A 36 -0.26 -3.70 9.44
CA VAL A 36 -1.24 -4.54 10.15
C VAL A 36 -0.55 -5.77 10.74
N THR A 37 0.37 -6.41 10.01
CA THR A 37 1.17 -7.53 10.54
C THR A 37 1.96 -7.12 11.78
N PHE A 38 2.59 -5.94 11.77
CA PHE A 38 3.28 -5.39 12.92
C PHE A 38 2.34 -5.18 14.12
N VAL A 39 1.13 -4.63 13.90
CA VAL A 39 0.12 -4.48 14.96
C VAL A 39 -0.36 -5.82 15.50
N LEU A 40 -0.55 -6.83 14.64
CA LEU A 40 -0.91 -8.18 15.08
C LEU A 40 0.21 -8.82 15.93
N ILE A 41 1.48 -8.62 15.58
CA ILE A 41 2.62 -9.06 16.39
C ILE A 41 2.62 -8.36 17.75
N LEU A 42 2.41 -7.05 17.78
CA LEU A 42 2.30 -6.29 19.04
C LEU A 42 1.15 -6.81 19.92
N LEU A 43 0.01 -7.14 19.33
CA LEU A 43 -1.11 -7.78 20.04
C LEU A 43 -0.74 -9.15 20.62
N LEU A 44 0.09 -9.94 19.93
CA LEU A 44 0.59 -11.23 20.45
C LEU A 44 1.53 -11.01 21.64
N ILE A 45 2.46 -10.05 21.54
CA ILE A 45 3.43 -9.73 22.61
C ILE A 45 2.69 -9.28 23.87
N VAL A 46 1.77 -8.32 23.74
CA VAL A 46 1.01 -7.78 24.88
C VAL A 46 0.05 -8.82 25.48
N ASN A 47 -0.40 -9.80 24.69
CA ASN A 47 -1.21 -10.92 25.14
C ASN A 47 -0.42 -12.23 25.28
N TYR A 48 0.85 -12.16 25.68
CA TYR A 48 1.74 -13.32 25.77
C TYR A 48 1.15 -14.50 26.58
N THR A 49 0.38 -14.21 27.64
CA THR A 49 -0.28 -15.23 28.46
C THR A 49 -1.34 -16.02 27.68
N SER A 50 -2.03 -15.37 26.74
CA SER A 50 -3.07 -15.98 25.91
C SER A 50 -2.51 -16.79 24.73
N VAL A 51 -1.22 -16.67 24.41
CA VAL A 51 -0.59 -17.34 23.25
C VAL A 51 0.33 -18.50 23.64
N LYS A 52 0.32 -18.92 24.91
CA LYS A 52 1.08 -20.09 25.41
C LYS A 52 0.63 -21.43 24.80
N ASP A 53 -0.58 -21.48 24.25
CA ASP A 53 -1.17 -22.68 23.68
C ASP A 53 -0.70 -22.88 22.23
N ILE A 54 -0.08 -24.04 21.96
CA ILE A 54 0.48 -24.39 20.66
C ILE A 54 -0.56 -24.39 19.53
N LYS A 55 -1.85 -24.63 19.83
CA LYS A 55 -2.92 -24.59 18.83
C LYS A 55 -3.12 -23.20 18.24
N VAL A 56 -2.80 -22.13 19.00
CA VAL A 56 -2.79 -20.75 18.49
C VAL A 56 -1.78 -20.62 17.37
N TRP A 57 -0.55 -21.09 17.58
CA TRP A 57 0.53 -21.03 16.60
C TRP A 57 0.24 -21.87 15.36
N TRP A 58 -0.35 -23.05 15.51
CA TRP A 58 -0.81 -23.85 14.37
C TRP A 58 -1.88 -23.12 13.55
N SER A 59 -2.83 -22.43 14.20
CA SER A 59 -3.81 -21.63 13.49
C SER A 59 -3.20 -20.40 12.80
N LEU A 60 -2.22 -19.74 13.43
CA LEU A 60 -1.50 -18.63 12.81
C LEU A 60 -0.66 -19.09 11.62
N LEU A 61 0.00 -20.25 11.71
CA LEU A 61 0.73 -20.85 10.58
C LEU A 61 -0.21 -21.14 9.41
N LYS A 62 -1.38 -21.74 9.67
CA LYS A 62 -2.42 -21.93 8.65
C LYS A 62 -2.87 -20.61 8.04
N ALA A 63 -3.01 -19.55 8.85
CA ALA A 63 -3.37 -18.23 8.35
C ALA A 63 -2.28 -17.65 7.45
N VAL A 64 -1.00 -17.73 7.84
CA VAL A 64 0.13 -17.26 7.03
C VAL A 64 0.23 -18.03 5.71
N MET A 65 0.19 -19.36 5.76
CA MET A 65 0.23 -20.19 4.56
C MET A 65 -0.98 -19.95 3.65
N GLY A 66 -2.18 -19.87 4.24
CA GLY A 66 -3.41 -19.61 3.53
C GLY A 66 -3.40 -18.24 2.85
N THR A 67 -2.96 -17.19 3.55
CA THR A 67 -2.80 -15.85 2.95
C THR A 67 -1.75 -15.87 1.84
N GLY A 68 -0.61 -16.53 2.05
CA GLY A 68 0.47 -16.62 1.07
C GLY A 68 0.05 -17.34 -0.22
N LEU A 69 -0.67 -18.46 -0.11
CA LEU A 69 -1.22 -19.20 -1.25
C LEU A 69 -2.34 -18.42 -1.94
N LEU A 70 -3.24 -17.79 -1.17
CA LEU A 70 -4.34 -17.02 -1.74
C LEU A 70 -3.84 -15.80 -2.50
N THR A 71 -2.73 -15.19 -2.09
CA THR A 71 -2.13 -14.02 -2.76
C THR A 71 -0.96 -14.37 -3.69
N ILE A 72 -0.66 -15.66 -3.91
CA ILE A 72 0.49 -16.10 -4.72
C ILE A 72 0.43 -15.61 -6.16
N GLY A 73 -0.78 -15.43 -6.70
CA GLY A 73 -1.01 -14.85 -8.03
C GLY A 73 -0.56 -13.39 -8.18
N PHE A 74 -0.26 -12.71 -7.06
CA PHE A 74 0.25 -11.34 -7.04
C PHE A 74 1.76 -11.29 -6.72
N TRP A 75 2.18 -11.85 -5.58
CA TRP A 75 3.56 -11.63 -5.10
C TRP A 75 4.60 -12.47 -5.86
N LEU A 76 4.25 -13.67 -6.32
CA LEU A 76 5.21 -14.53 -7.03
C LEU A 76 5.57 -13.98 -8.43
N PRO A 77 4.62 -13.51 -9.26
CA PRO A 77 4.93 -12.78 -10.49
C PRO A 77 5.76 -11.52 -10.25
N MET A 78 5.46 -10.78 -9.18
CA MET A 78 6.23 -9.59 -8.80
C MET A 78 7.69 -9.94 -8.50
N LEU A 79 7.95 -10.98 -7.69
CA LEU A 79 9.31 -11.45 -7.43
C LEU A 79 10.03 -11.92 -8.70
N GLN A 80 9.32 -12.58 -9.61
CA GLN A 80 9.88 -12.96 -10.90
C GLN A 80 10.31 -11.72 -11.70
N GLN A 81 9.49 -10.68 -11.72
CA GLN A 81 9.79 -9.44 -12.41
C GLN A 81 11.01 -8.75 -11.79
N MET A 82 11.05 -8.64 -10.45
CA MET A 82 12.17 -8.02 -9.71
C MET A 82 13.49 -8.77 -9.87
N LYS A 83 13.44 -10.10 -10.04
CA LYS A 83 14.62 -10.92 -10.34
C LYS A 83 15.10 -10.72 -11.78
N TYR A 84 14.18 -10.53 -12.72
CA TYR A 84 14.50 -10.40 -14.13
C TYR A 84 15.04 -9.02 -14.50
N ILE A 85 14.43 -7.96 -13.96
CA ILE A 85 14.90 -6.58 -14.15
C ILE A 85 14.93 -5.86 -12.80
N PRO A 86 16.01 -5.12 -12.49
CA PRO A 86 16.05 -4.28 -11.30
C PRO A 86 14.94 -3.23 -11.38
N ILE A 87 14.07 -3.19 -10.38
CA ILE A 87 12.92 -2.27 -10.31
C ILE A 87 13.16 -1.24 -9.21
N SER A 88 12.79 0.01 -9.46
CA SER A 88 12.75 1.06 -8.44
C SER A 88 11.65 0.77 -7.43
N ARG A 89 11.92 1.05 -6.16
CA ARG A 89 10.90 0.99 -5.11
C ARG A 89 10.33 2.39 -4.87
N PRO A 90 9.15 2.49 -4.24
CA PRO A 90 8.64 3.74 -3.73
C PRO A 90 9.66 4.50 -2.88
N PHE A 91 9.54 5.82 -2.85
CA PHE A 91 10.41 6.80 -2.15
C PHE A 91 11.08 6.25 -0.88
N ILE A 92 12.41 6.34 -0.81
CA ILE A 92 13.19 5.95 0.37
C ILE A 92 13.30 7.15 1.29
N ALA A 93 12.45 7.19 2.30
CA ALA A 93 12.50 8.23 3.33
C ALA A 93 13.58 7.94 4.37
N LEU A 94 14.17 9.00 4.91
CA LEU A 94 14.93 8.94 6.15
C LEU A 94 13.92 8.82 7.31
N LEU A 95 13.91 7.68 7.99
CA LEU A 95 12.88 7.36 9.00
C LEU A 95 12.89 8.38 10.13
N GLU A 96 14.06 8.65 10.70
CA GLU A 96 14.20 9.66 11.77
C GLU A 96 13.83 11.06 11.29
N GLY A 97 14.28 11.45 10.10
CA GLY A 97 13.98 12.76 9.51
C GLY A 97 12.48 12.96 9.24
N SER A 98 11.76 11.85 9.04
CA SER A 98 10.32 11.83 8.85
C SER A 98 9.54 11.58 10.16
N ALA A 99 10.19 11.37 11.29
CA ALA A 99 9.50 11.20 12.56
C ALA A 99 9.16 12.57 13.18
N ALA A 100 8.02 12.66 13.87
CA ALA A 100 7.64 13.89 14.58
C ALA A 100 8.51 14.05 15.84
N SER A 101 8.77 15.28 16.29
CA SER A 101 9.20 15.44 17.68
C SER A 101 8.02 15.18 18.62
N ILE A 102 8.26 14.81 19.89
CA ILE A 102 7.18 14.57 20.85
C ILE A 102 6.37 15.87 21.06
N GLY A 103 7.07 17.01 21.21
CA GLY A 103 6.45 18.32 21.38
C GLY A 103 5.59 18.70 20.19
N ASP A 104 6.12 18.54 18.97
CA ASP A 104 5.37 18.85 17.74
C ASP A 104 4.15 17.94 17.60
N LEU A 105 4.26 16.66 17.95
CA LEU A 105 3.13 15.73 17.90
C LEU A 105 1.99 16.21 18.80
N VAL A 106 2.29 16.63 20.04
CA VAL A 106 1.29 17.11 20.99
C VAL A 106 0.72 18.46 20.56
N VAL A 107 1.58 19.45 20.28
CA VAL A 107 1.17 20.82 19.94
C VAL A 107 0.36 20.84 18.64
N ASN A 108 0.82 20.16 17.59
CA ASN A 108 0.07 20.10 16.33
C ASN A 108 -1.24 19.32 16.47
N SER A 109 -1.29 18.30 17.34
CA SER A 109 -2.54 17.58 17.60
C SER A 109 -3.55 18.46 18.33
N LEU A 110 -3.14 19.18 19.38
CA LEU A 110 -4.00 20.08 20.14
C LEU A 110 -4.52 21.26 19.29
N ASN A 111 -3.66 21.82 18.45
CA ASN A 111 -3.99 22.91 17.54
C ASN A 111 -4.75 22.43 16.28
N SER A 112 -4.95 21.12 16.11
CA SER A 112 -5.54 20.53 14.90
C SER A 112 -4.87 21.03 13.61
N ASN A 113 -3.54 21.17 13.63
CA ASN A 113 -2.79 21.71 12.50
C ASN A 113 -2.83 20.73 11.32
N TYR A 114 -3.44 21.15 10.21
CA TYR A 114 -3.63 20.33 9.01
C TYR A 114 -2.41 20.27 8.10
N LEU A 115 -1.42 21.15 8.34
CA LEU A 115 -0.16 21.17 7.60
C LEU A 115 0.86 20.22 8.22
N LEU A 116 1.89 19.88 7.44
CA LEU A 116 2.99 19.04 7.92
C LEU A 116 3.68 19.68 9.14
N PRO A 117 4.10 18.88 10.14
CA PRO A 117 4.01 17.42 10.19
C PRO A 117 2.62 16.90 10.61
N PRO A 118 2.25 15.67 10.19
CA PRO A 118 0.95 15.07 10.50
C PRO A 118 0.76 14.88 12.01
N ASN A 119 -0.50 14.90 12.45
CA ASN A 119 -0.90 14.85 13.86
C ASN A 119 -1.97 13.77 14.12
N VAL A 120 -2.19 13.40 15.39
CA VAL A 120 -3.17 12.36 15.79
C VAL A 120 -4.54 12.93 16.18
N GLY A 121 -4.66 14.26 16.22
CA GLY A 121 -5.86 15.00 16.62
C GLY A 121 -6.01 15.16 18.13
N THR A 122 -6.65 16.26 18.54
CA THR A 122 -6.88 16.61 19.95
C THR A 122 -7.59 15.51 20.73
N ILE A 123 -8.58 14.84 20.12
CA ILE A 123 -9.38 13.80 20.75
C ILE A 123 -8.50 12.63 21.22
N VAL A 124 -7.53 12.21 20.41
CA VAL A 124 -6.60 11.13 20.77
C VAL A 124 -5.75 11.54 21.98
N ILE A 125 -5.22 12.77 21.99
CA ILE A 125 -4.43 13.29 23.11
C ILE A 125 -5.25 13.31 24.40
N VAL A 126 -6.50 13.80 24.34
CA VAL A 126 -7.40 13.86 25.49
C VAL A 126 -7.73 12.45 26.02
N ILE A 127 -8.05 11.50 25.14
CA ILE A 127 -8.34 10.12 25.56
C ILE A 127 -7.12 9.50 26.23
N VAL A 128 -5.92 9.64 25.64
CA VAL A 128 -4.68 9.10 26.22
C VAL A 128 -4.41 9.74 27.58
N PHE A 129 -4.56 11.06 27.70
CA PHE A 129 -4.37 11.78 28.96
C PHE A 129 -5.34 11.31 30.06
N ILE A 130 -6.64 11.23 29.77
CA ILE A 130 -7.65 10.74 30.72
C ILE A 130 -7.37 9.28 31.10
N SER A 131 -6.97 8.44 30.13
CA SER A 131 -6.64 7.03 30.36
C SER A 131 -5.43 6.87 31.28
N LEU A 132 -4.42 7.75 31.15
CA LEU A 132 -3.26 7.78 32.05
C LEU A 132 -3.65 8.23 33.46
N MET A 133 -4.49 9.26 33.62
CA MET A 133 -4.98 9.70 34.93
C MET A 133 -5.82 8.62 35.63
N LYS A 134 -6.60 7.85 34.88
CA LYS A 134 -7.46 6.77 35.38
C LYS A 134 -6.79 5.40 35.34
N PHE A 135 -5.47 5.31 35.16
CA PHE A 135 -4.77 4.03 34.91
C PHE A 135 -5.06 2.94 35.96
N SER A 136 -5.12 3.32 37.24
CA SER A 136 -5.48 2.41 38.34
C SER A 136 -6.86 1.78 38.19
N ASN A 137 -7.79 2.49 37.56
CA ASN A 137 -9.20 2.10 37.43
C ASN A 137 -9.46 1.33 36.12
N LEU A 138 -8.48 1.28 35.22
CA LEU A 138 -8.58 0.53 33.97
C LEU A 138 -8.47 -0.98 34.22
N SER A 139 -9.29 -1.76 33.51
CA SER A 139 -9.16 -3.22 33.46
C SER A 139 -7.83 -3.65 32.84
N VAL A 140 -7.41 -4.90 33.05
CA VAL A 140 -6.17 -5.42 32.47
C VAL A 140 -6.14 -5.29 30.95
N ASP A 141 -7.28 -5.50 30.28
CA ASP A 141 -7.39 -5.37 28.83
C ASP A 141 -7.35 -3.92 28.35
N GLU A 142 -7.98 -3.00 29.08
CA GLU A 142 -7.88 -1.56 28.80
C GLU A 142 -6.44 -1.06 28.95
N ARG A 143 -5.73 -1.48 30.01
CA ARG A 143 -4.31 -1.13 30.19
C ARG A 143 -3.46 -1.63 29.02
N LYS A 144 -3.73 -2.83 28.51
CA LYS A 144 -3.04 -3.38 27.32
C LYS A 144 -3.32 -2.53 26.08
N ILE A 145 -4.56 -2.11 25.85
CA ILE A 145 -4.91 -1.23 24.73
C ILE A 145 -4.16 0.11 24.86
N LEU A 146 -4.08 0.66 26.07
CA LEU A 146 -3.36 1.91 26.33
C LEU A 146 -1.86 1.76 26.05
N ILE A 147 -1.24 0.68 26.53
CA ILE A 147 0.18 0.37 26.27
C ILE A 147 0.45 0.29 24.76
N ILE A 148 -0.44 -0.37 24.01
CA ILE A 148 -0.32 -0.46 22.55
C ILE A 148 -0.42 0.91 21.90
N ALA A 149 -1.41 1.73 22.28
CA ALA A 149 -1.58 3.08 21.76
C ALA A 149 -0.34 3.95 22.05
N LEU A 150 0.17 3.93 23.28
CA LEU A 150 1.36 4.66 23.69
C LEU A 150 2.61 4.20 22.93
N PHE A 151 2.79 2.90 22.75
CA PHE A 151 3.91 2.36 21.98
C PHE A 151 3.87 2.79 20.51
N LEU A 152 2.69 2.78 19.89
CA LEU A 152 2.51 3.26 18.51
C LEU A 152 2.74 4.78 18.39
N LEU A 153 2.26 5.56 19.36
CA LEU A 153 2.53 7.01 19.43
C LEU A 153 4.03 7.27 19.61
N TRP A 154 4.70 6.54 20.50
CA TRP A 154 6.14 6.62 20.67
C TRP A 154 6.87 6.29 19.36
N GLY A 155 6.44 5.25 18.65
CA GLY A 155 6.92 4.91 17.31
C GLY A 155 6.75 6.04 16.29
N CYS A 156 5.74 6.90 16.41
CA CYS A 156 5.60 8.04 15.50
C CYS A 156 6.67 9.12 15.69
N THR A 157 7.44 9.05 16.78
CA THR A 157 8.34 10.13 17.21
C THR A 157 9.83 9.82 17.02
N LYS A 158 10.64 10.87 17.03
CA LYS A 158 12.12 10.78 17.04
C LYS A 158 12.69 10.08 18.28
N ALA A 159 11.89 9.90 19.33
CA ALA A 159 12.32 9.15 20.52
C ALA A 159 12.39 7.63 20.28
N PHE A 160 11.75 7.13 19.23
CA PHE A 160 11.96 5.76 18.77
C PHE A 160 13.28 5.69 17.97
N PRO A 161 14.13 4.67 18.19
CA PRO A 161 15.47 4.60 17.59
C PRO A 161 15.42 4.18 16.12
N TRP A 162 14.83 5.01 15.28
CA TRP A 162 14.59 4.77 13.85
C TRP A 162 15.87 4.54 13.05
N GLN A 163 17.01 5.08 13.51
CA GLN A 163 18.31 4.94 12.86
C GLN A 163 18.74 3.47 12.77
N ILE A 164 18.46 2.67 13.80
CA ILE A 164 18.78 1.23 13.85
C ILE A 164 18.05 0.48 12.73
N PHE A 165 16.88 0.98 12.33
CA PHE A 165 16.01 0.35 11.36
C PHE A 165 16.18 0.87 9.93
N GLN A 166 16.98 1.92 9.72
CA GLN A 166 17.11 2.61 8.43
C GLN A 166 17.61 1.69 7.31
N ALA A 167 18.55 0.79 7.61
CA ALA A 167 19.12 -0.15 6.65
C ALA A 167 18.37 -1.51 6.60
N THR A 168 17.23 -1.62 7.29
CA THR A 168 16.47 -2.88 7.39
C THR A 168 15.21 -2.84 6.53
N PHE A 169 14.50 -3.98 6.45
CA PHE A 169 13.19 -4.06 5.79
C PHE A 169 12.13 -3.14 6.43
N VAL A 170 12.34 -2.64 7.65
CA VAL A 170 11.42 -1.70 8.30
C VAL A 170 11.36 -0.36 7.57
N ASN A 171 12.41 0.02 6.81
CA ASN A 171 12.41 1.24 6.02
C ASN A 171 11.30 1.27 4.94
N TYR A 172 10.71 0.13 4.58
CA TYR A 172 9.52 0.12 3.72
C TYR A 172 8.30 0.83 4.33
N ILE A 173 8.26 1.04 5.66
CA ILE A 173 7.29 1.93 6.32
C ILE A 173 7.36 3.35 5.77
N GLN A 174 8.51 3.80 5.26
CA GLN A 174 8.89 5.15 4.79
C GLN A 174 8.66 6.24 5.84
N PHE A 175 7.44 6.38 6.33
CA PHE A 175 7.02 7.44 7.21
C PHE A 175 6.49 6.90 8.54
N PRO A 176 7.20 7.17 9.66
CA PRO A 176 6.77 6.74 11.00
C PRO A 176 5.36 7.18 11.36
N TRP A 177 4.90 8.32 10.87
CA TRP A 177 3.53 8.81 11.11
C TRP A 177 2.44 7.87 10.55
N ARG A 178 2.75 6.88 9.71
CA ARG A 178 1.76 5.85 9.32
C ARG A 178 1.29 5.00 10.51
N LEU A 179 2.06 4.95 11.59
CA LEU A 179 1.65 4.30 12.83
C LEU A 179 0.52 5.05 13.55
N MET A 180 0.33 6.35 13.25
CA MET A 180 -0.70 7.20 13.87
C MET A 180 -2.10 6.63 13.67
N MET A 181 -2.41 6.08 12.49
CA MET A 181 -3.71 5.46 12.22
C MET A 181 -4.07 4.38 13.24
N PHE A 182 -3.09 3.54 13.59
CA PHE A 182 -3.29 2.46 14.55
C PHE A 182 -3.30 3.00 15.99
N ALA A 183 -2.44 3.97 16.30
CA ALA A 183 -2.45 4.65 17.60
C ALA A 183 -3.83 5.27 17.88
N SER A 184 -4.37 6.01 16.91
CA SER A 184 -5.71 6.60 16.97
C SER A 184 -6.78 5.53 17.11
N PHE A 185 -6.72 4.42 16.35
CA PHE A 185 -7.68 3.32 16.49
C PHE A 185 -7.73 2.76 17.92
N PHE A 186 -6.59 2.44 18.53
CA PHE A 186 -6.55 1.91 19.89
C PHE A 186 -6.94 2.96 20.95
N ALA A 187 -6.57 4.23 20.75
CA ALA A 187 -7.04 5.32 21.58
C ALA A 187 -8.56 5.47 21.50
N TYR A 188 -9.16 5.46 20.31
CA TYR A 188 -10.61 5.55 20.15
C TYR A 188 -11.35 4.35 20.75
N LEU A 189 -10.75 3.15 20.71
CA LEU A 189 -11.31 1.98 21.40
C LEU A 189 -11.39 2.21 22.92
N LEU A 190 -10.36 2.81 23.53
CA LEU A 190 -10.41 3.23 24.93
C LEU A 190 -11.41 4.35 25.16
N GLY A 191 -11.45 5.32 24.26
CA GLY A 191 -12.40 6.43 24.31
C GLY A 191 -13.83 5.91 24.37
N ALA A 192 -14.19 4.95 23.52
CA ALA A 192 -15.51 4.32 23.54
C ALA A 192 -15.82 3.66 24.90
N ILE A 193 -14.87 2.94 25.49
CA ILE A 193 -15.03 2.31 26.83
C ILE A 193 -15.20 3.37 27.93
N LEU A 194 -14.46 4.47 27.85
CA LEU A 194 -14.54 5.57 28.81
C LEU A 194 -15.87 6.34 28.69
N LEU A 195 -16.37 6.51 27.46
CA LEU A 195 -17.62 7.20 27.16
C LEU A 195 -18.85 6.34 27.46
N ASP A 196 -18.75 5.01 27.47
CA ASP A 196 -19.85 4.10 27.81
C ASP A 196 -20.41 4.36 29.23
N LYS A 197 -19.59 4.93 30.10
CA LYS A 197 -19.96 5.32 31.46
C LYS A 197 -20.55 6.73 31.56
N ILE A 198 -20.66 7.45 30.44
CA ILE A 198 -21.14 8.83 30.37
C ILE A 198 -22.52 8.84 29.73
N ASP A 199 -23.43 9.64 30.28
CA ASP A 199 -24.76 9.85 29.73
C ASP A 199 -24.69 10.35 28.27
N ILE A 200 -25.47 9.72 27.39
CA ILE A 200 -25.51 9.95 25.95
C ILE A 200 -25.70 11.42 25.59
N LYS A 201 -26.40 12.22 26.41
CA LYS A 201 -26.59 13.65 26.14
C LYS A 201 -25.27 14.43 26.08
N TYR A 202 -24.29 14.07 26.91
CA TYR A 202 -22.96 14.70 26.89
C TYR A 202 -22.14 14.22 25.70
N VAL A 203 -22.31 12.97 25.29
CA VAL A 203 -21.67 12.43 24.07
C VAL A 203 -22.21 13.15 22.84
N VAL A 204 -23.53 13.30 22.73
CA VAL A 204 -24.19 14.04 21.63
C VAL A 204 -23.76 15.50 21.62
N SER A 205 -23.71 16.15 22.79
CA SER A 205 -23.21 17.53 22.92
C SER A 205 -21.75 17.65 22.46
N LEU A 206 -20.87 16.72 22.86
CA LEU A 206 -19.48 16.68 22.40
C LEU A 206 -19.38 16.55 20.87
N PHE A 207 -20.17 15.66 20.26
CA PHE A 207 -20.24 15.55 18.80
C PHE A 207 -20.72 16.85 18.14
N GLY A 208 -21.74 17.50 18.72
CA GLY A 208 -22.21 18.80 18.25
C GLY A 208 -21.11 19.86 18.28
N VAL A 209 -20.36 19.95 19.39
CA VAL A 209 -19.22 20.87 19.51
C VAL A 209 -18.14 20.54 18.47
N ILE A 210 -17.78 19.26 18.29
CA ILE A 210 -16.78 18.84 17.30
C ILE A 210 -17.21 19.22 15.89
N LEU A 211 -18.47 19.01 15.52
CA LEU A 211 -19.00 19.35 14.20
C LEU A 211 -19.01 20.86 13.97
N ILE A 212 -19.40 21.64 14.98
CA ILE A 212 -19.38 23.12 14.92
C ILE A 212 -17.93 23.62 14.79
N SER A 213 -17.01 23.10 15.59
CA SER A 213 -15.57 23.44 15.51
C SER A 213 -14.98 23.06 14.16
N HIS A 214 -15.32 21.89 13.62
CA HIS A 214 -14.87 21.46 12.30
C HIS A 214 -15.45 22.34 11.20
N TYR A 215 -16.73 22.69 11.27
CA TYR A 215 -17.37 23.58 10.31
C TYR A 215 -16.76 24.99 10.34
N ALA A 216 -16.55 25.55 11.54
CA ALA A 216 -15.87 26.83 11.72
C ALA A 216 -14.43 26.80 11.17
N PHE A 217 -13.71 25.70 11.41
CA PHE A 217 -12.40 25.45 10.83
C PHE A 217 -12.42 25.43 9.30
N VAL A 218 -13.35 24.70 8.68
CA VAL A 218 -13.49 24.62 7.21
C VAL A 218 -13.74 26.00 6.60
N ILE A 219 -14.58 26.83 7.24
CA ILE A 219 -14.82 28.22 6.79
C ILE A 219 -13.58 29.09 6.98
N GLY A 220 -12.80 28.86 8.04
CA GLY A 220 -11.58 29.60 8.36
C GLY A 220 -10.35 29.20 7.53
N LEU A 221 -10.44 28.20 6.65
CA LEU A 221 -9.33 27.82 5.80
C LEU A 221 -8.98 28.94 4.81
N PRO A 222 -7.70 29.36 4.73
CA PRO A 222 -7.27 30.43 3.84
C PRO A 222 -7.46 30.01 2.37
N LYS A 223 -8.50 30.55 1.72
CA LYS A 223 -8.87 30.21 0.33
C LYS A 223 -7.78 30.53 -0.70
N ASP A 224 -6.91 31.48 -0.37
CA ASP A 224 -5.77 31.93 -1.16
C ASP A 224 -4.55 30.99 -1.08
N LYS A 225 -4.46 30.14 -0.05
CA LYS A 225 -3.37 29.16 0.13
C LYS A 225 -3.77 27.73 -0.20
N VAL A 226 -5.00 27.52 -0.65
CA VAL A 226 -5.55 26.20 -0.96
C VAL A 226 -5.87 26.12 -2.44
N THR A 227 -5.28 25.14 -3.12
CA THR A 227 -5.67 24.81 -4.49
C THR A 227 -7.08 24.24 -4.47
N LEU A 228 -8.05 24.99 -4.98
CA LEU A 228 -9.42 24.50 -5.14
C LEU A 228 -9.39 23.29 -6.08
N LEU A 229 -9.80 22.13 -5.55
CA LEU A 229 -9.85 20.88 -6.32
C LEU A 229 -10.90 20.93 -7.45
N ASN A 230 -11.75 21.95 -7.47
CA ASN A 230 -12.91 22.08 -8.35
C ASN A 230 -12.59 22.76 -9.69
N ASN A 231 -11.36 22.65 -10.19
CA ASN A 231 -10.97 23.16 -11.51
C ASN A 231 -10.13 22.11 -12.25
N ASP A 232 -10.84 21.18 -12.91
CA ASP A 232 -10.29 19.96 -13.52
C ASP A 232 -9.06 20.21 -14.42
N ARG A 233 -8.98 21.36 -15.10
CA ARG A 233 -7.85 21.66 -16.01
C ARG A 233 -6.52 21.90 -15.30
N ASN A 234 -6.53 22.48 -14.10
CA ASN A 234 -5.29 22.72 -13.35
C ASN A 234 -4.78 21.43 -12.72
N ILE A 235 -5.69 20.57 -12.23
CA ILE A 235 -5.32 19.26 -11.68
C ILE A 235 -4.81 18.35 -12.78
N GLU A 236 -5.47 18.31 -13.93
CA GLU A 236 -5.02 17.52 -15.07
C GLU A 236 -3.60 17.94 -15.49
N LYS A 237 -3.33 19.25 -15.53
CA LYS A 237 -1.99 19.77 -15.82
C LYS A 237 -0.96 19.38 -14.75
N ILE A 238 -1.24 19.58 -13.47
CA ILE A 238 -0.33 19.22 -12.37
C ILE A 238 -0.07 17.71 -12.34
N SER A 239 -1.11 16.91 -12.55
CA SER A 239 -1.01 15.45 -12.56
C SER A 239 -0.21 14.95 -13.75
N LYS A 240 -0.29 15.62 -14.91
CA LYS A 240 0.55 15.34 -16.09
C LYS A 240 2.00 15.76 -15.89
N GLU A 241 2.26 16.79 -15.09
CA GLU A 241 3.61 17.26 -14.75
C GLU A 241 4.27 16.40 -13.65
N TYR A 242 3.47 15.70 -12.83
CA TYR A 242 3.98 14.82 -11.79
C TYR A 242 4.41 13.47 -12.34
N ILE A 243 5.73 13.31 -12.48
CA ILE A 243 6.33 12.06 -12.94
C ILE A 243 6.58 11.14 -11.74
N ASN A 244 5.73 10.12 -11.61
CA ASN A 244 5.97 9.02 -10.67
C ASN A 244 6.76 7.92 -11.37
N SER A 245 7.93 7.59 -10.83
CA SER A 245 8.80 6.53 -11.36
C SER A 245 8.89 5.31 -10.42
N ASP A 246 7.89 5.14 -9.55
CA ASP A 246 7.75 3.98 -8.70
C ASP A 246 7.55 2.74 -9.57
N TYR A 247 8.24 1.66 -9.23
CA TYR A 247 8.20 0.38 -9.93
C TYR A 247 8.75 0.38 -11.36
N TYR A 248 9.37 1.48 -11.82
CA TYR A 248 10.06 1.53 -13.10
C TYR A 248 11.28 0.59 -13.09
N PRO A 249 11.69 0.03 -14.24
CA PRO A 249 13.04 -0.45 -14.41
C PRO A 249 14.04 0.60 -13.91
N LYS A 250 15.02 0.21 -13.09
CA LYS A 250 15.98 1.13 -12.46
C LYS A 250 16.76 1.97 -13.47
N ALA A 251 16.92 1.49 -14.71
CA ALA A 251 17.54 2.26 -15.79
C ALA A 251 16.63 3.42 -16.28
N ALA A 252 15.31 3.23 -16.26
CA ALA A 252 14.32 4.22 -16.70
C ALA A 252 14.18 5.41 -15.76
N THR A 253 14.54 5.25 -14.47
CA THR A 253 14.51 6.36 -13.52
C THR A 253 15.57 7.43 -13.79
N LYS A 254 16.52 7.19 -14.70
CA LYS A 254 17.54 8.19 -15.09
C LYS A 254 16.99 9.27 -16.02
N ASP A 255 15.98 8.95 -16.82
CA ASP A 255 15.33 9.88 -17.75
C ASP A 255 13.84 9.55 -17.92
N PRO A 256 13.04 9.62 -16.83
CA PRO A 256 11.62 9.29 -16.89
C PRO A 256 10.83 10.33 -17.68
N VAL A 257 11.32 11.58 -17.74
CA VAL A 257 10.74 12.67 -18.55
C VAL A 257 10.69 12.30 -20.03
N SER A 258 11.72 11.67 -20.57
CA SER A 258 11.70 11.24 -21.99
C SER A 258 10.62 10.19 -22.28
N ILE A 259 10.30 9.36 -21.29
CA ILE A 259 9.32 8.27 -21.41
C ILE A 259 7.92 8.86 -21.34
N GLU A 260 7.64 9.70 -20.34
CA GLU A 260 6.34 10.39 -20.18
C GLU A 260 6.02 11.28 -21.38
N ASN A 261 7.02 11.99 -21.92
CA ASN A 261 6.87 12.81 -23.12
C ASN A 261 6.82 11.99 -24.43
N LYS A 262 6.74 10.65 -24.34
CA LYS A 262 6.62 9.73 -25.48
C LYS A 262 7.74 9.92 -26.51
N LYS A 263 8.96 10.20 -26.05
CA LYS A 263 10.12 10.46 -26.90
C LYS A 263 10.74 9.16 -27.40
N PHE A 264 10.61 8.93 -28.70
CA PHE A 264 11.36 7.91 -29.43
C PHE A 264 12.83 8.33 -29.58
N VAL A 265 13.75 7.40 -29.31
CA VAL A 265 15.18 7.61 -29.55
C VAL A 265 15.59 6.65 -30.68
N ILE A 266 16.07 7.21 -31.78
CA ILE A 266 16.28 6.48 -33.02
C ILE A 266 17.74 6.64 -33.45
N SER A 267 18.38 5.54 -33.85
CA SER A 267 19.80 5.55 -34.24
C SER A 267 20.08 6.33 -35.53
N ASN A 268 19.06 6.56 -36.37
CA ASN A 268 19.19 7.27 -37.64
C ASN A 268 18.17 8.42 -37.75
N LYS A 269 18.62 9.59 -38.24
CA LYS A 269 17.80 10.81 -38.41
C LYS A 269 16.83 10.73 -39.60
N GLU A 270 17.07 9.85 -40.57
CA GLU A 270 16.20 9.62 -41.74
C GLU A 270 14.98 8.72 -41.44
N THR A 271 14.64 8.55 -40.15
CA THR A 271 13.56 7.68 -39.72
C THR A 271 12.42 8.49 -39.12
N LYS A 272 11.20 8.23 -39.61
CA LYS A 272 9.98 8.89 -39.11
C LYS A 272 9.11 7.88 -38.37
N VAL A 273 8.60 8.29 -37.21
CA VAL A 273 7.59 7.54 -36.46
C VAL A 273 6.25 8.21 -36.68
N LEU A 274 5.27 7.43 -37.12
CA LEU A 274 3.93 7.89 -37.46
C LEU A 274 2.88 7.04 -36.74
N ASN A 275 1.64 7.56 -36.67
CA ASN A 275 0.46 6.81 -36.23
C ASN A 275 0.61 6.17 -34.84
N TYR A 276 1.30 6.83 -33.91
CA TYR A 276 1.39 6.37 -32.53
C TYR A 276 -0.01 6.29 -31.90
N LYS A 277 -0.39 5.10 -31.45
CA LYS A 277 -1.64 4.84 -30.71
C LYS A 277 -1.32 3.97 -29.51
N ASN A 278 -1.92 4.29 -28.38
CA ASN A 278 -1.84 3.51 -27.16
C ASN A 278 -3.25 3.09 -26.76
N THR A 279 -3.46 1.80 -26.53
CA THR A 279 -4.70 1.24 -25.95
C THR A 279 -4.38 0.63 -24.58
N ASP A 280 -5.38 0.08 -23.92
CA ASP A 280 -5.20 -0.56 -22.61
C ASP A 280 -4.25 -1.79 -22.65
N THR A 281 -4.06 -2.38 -23.83
CA THR A 281 -3.33 -3.65 -23.99
C THR A 281 -2.21 -3.61 -25.02
N GLU A 282 -2.19 -2.61 -25.91
CA GLU A 282 -1.29 -2.56 -27.06
C GLU A 282 -0.81 -1.13 -27.36
N VAL A 283 0.46 -1.02 -27.76
CA VAL A 283 1.03 0.20 -28.33
C VAL A 283 1.33 -0.06 -29.80
N LYS A 284 0.83 0.80 -30.68
CA LYS A 284 0.95 0.67 -32.14
C LYS A 284 1.62 1.91 -32.72
N PHE A 285 2.57 1.72 -33.62
CA PHE A 285 3.18 2.81 -34.37
C PHE A 285 3.77 2.29 -35.69
N THR A 286 3.93 3.20 -36.64
CA THR A 286 4.58 2.90 -37.92
C THR A 286 5.94 3.58 -37.95
N VAL A 287 6.97 2.84 -38.35
CA VAL A 287 8.32 3.37 -38.59
C VAL A 287 8.61 3.30 -40.08
N ILE A 288 8.86 4.47 -40.67
CA ILE A 288 9.33 4.62 -42.05
C ILE A 288 10.83 4.89 -41.96
N ASN A 289 11.63 3.95 -42.47
CA ASN A 289 13.09 4.07 -42.54
C ASN A 289 13.51 4.13 -44.01
N GLU A 290 13.91 5.31 -44.46
CA GLU A 290 14.34 5.56 -45.85
C GLU A 290 15.82 5.22 -46.08
N SER A 291 16.55 4.85 -45.02
CA SER A 291 17.97 4.52 -45.09
C SER A 291 18.22 3.12 -45.62
N LYS A 292 19.41 2.89 -46.19
CA LYS A 292 19.83 1.55 -46.66
C LYS A 292 20.11 0.55 -45.53
N LYS A 293 20.24 1.01 -44.28
CA LYS A 293 20.57 0.17 -43.11
C LYS A 293 19.37 -0.07 -42.22
N ARG A 294 19.42 -1.14 -41.42
CA ARG A 294 18.48 -1.36 -40.31
C ARG A 294 18.56 -0.21 -39.32
N VAL A 295 17.46 0.05 -38.62
CA VAL A 295 17.36 1.12 -37.62
C VAL A 295 17.06 0.53 -36.25
N ILE A 296 17.74 1.03 -35.23
CA ILE A 296 17.44 0.72 -33.84
C ILE A 296 16.49 1.80 -33.33
N VAL A 297 15.34 1.37 -32.84
CA VAL A 297 14.32 2.24 -32.27
C VAL A 297 14.17 1.90 -30.80
N ASP A 298 14.53 2.84 -29.94
CA ASP A 298 14.19 2.85 -28.53
C ASP A 298 12.83 3.54 -28.35
N VAL A 299 11.85 2.73 -27.96
CA VAL A 299 10.45 3.10 -27.83
C VAL A 299 10.20 3.60 -26.41
N PRO A 300 9.42 4.67 -26.18
CA PRO A 300 9.11 5.20 -24.84
C PRO A 300 8.10 4.31 -24.07
N ILE A 301 8.35 3.00 -24.03
CA ILE A 301 7.55 2.01 -23.30
C ILE A 301 8.50 1.21 -22.42
N LEU A 302 8.21 1.15 -21.11
CA LEU A 302 9.01 0.40 -20.15
C LEU A 302 9.05 -1.08 -20.53
N TYR A 303 10.23 -1.68 -20.40
CA TYR A 303 10.38 -3.11 -20.66
C TYR A 303 10.14 -3.92 -19.39
N TYR A 304 9.28 -4.95 -19.48
CA TYR A 304 9.05 -5.93 -18.43
C TYR A 304 9.11 -7.36 -19.01
N LEU A 305 9.21 -8.37 -18.14
CA LEU A 305 9.27 -9.75 -18.58
C LEU A 305 7.91 -10.13 -19.19
N GLY A 306 7.93 -10.63 -20.42
CA GLY A 306 6.69 -10.95 -21.14
C GLY A 306 6.24 -9.87 -22.13
N THR A 307 6.99 -8.77 -22.29
CA THR A 307 6.80 -7.86 -23.42
C THR A 307 7.05 -8.60 -24.74
N GLU A 308 6.11 -8.47 -25.67
CA GLU A 308 6.17 -9.04 -27.02
C GLU A 308 6.08 -7.90 -28.03
N VAL A 309 6.84 -8.03 -29.13
CA VAL A 309 6.75 -7.09 -30.25
C VAL A 309 6.48 -7.85 -31.54
N LYS A 310 5.49 -7.39 -32.29
CA LYS A 310 5.22 -7.82 -33.66
C LYS A 310 5.56 -6.69 -34.62
N ASN A 311 6.29 -7.01 -35.68
CA ASN A 311 6.49 -6.13 -36.84
C ASN A 311 5.84 -6.78 -38.06
N ASN A 312 4.89 -6.08 -38.69
CA ASN A 312 4.12 -6.60 -39.83
C ASN A 312 3.53 -7.99 -39.54
N ASN A 313 2.89 -8.14 -38.37
CA ASN A 313 2.28 -9.37 -37.83
C ASN A 313 3.24 -10.53 -37.52
N LYS A 314 4.57 -10.34 -37.66
CA LYS A 314 5.56 -11.34 -37.27
C LYS A 314 6.22 -10.96 -35.95
N LEU A 315 6.34 -11.91 -35.04
CA LEU A 315 7.08 -11.72 -33.78
C LEU A 315 8.55 -11.44 -34.09
N ILE A 316 9.11 -10.42 -33.46
CA ILE A 316 10.52 -10.05 -33.55
C ILE A 316 11.16 -10.08 -32.16
N PRO A 317 12.48 -10.33 -32.07
CA PRO A 317 13.18 -10.24 -30.80
C PRO A 317 13.13 -8.82 -30.24
N VAL A 318 13.12 -8.72 -28.91
CA VAL A 318 13.08 -7.46 -28.16
C VAL A 318 14.33 -7.38 -27.32
N THR A 319 15.00 -6.23 -27.36
CA THR A 319 16.12 -5.91 -26.47
C THR A 319 15.73 -4.82 -25.50
N ILE A 320 16.51 -4.66 -24.43
CA ILE A 320 16.32 -3.61 -23.42
C ILE A 320 17.25 -2.46 -23.78
N SER A 321 16.70 -1.25 -23.91
CA SER A 321 17.51 -0.06 -24.15
C SER A 321 18.33 0.33 -22.90
N SER A 322 19.28 1.25 -23.07
CA SER A 322 19.96 1.89 -21.93
C SER A 322 19.01 2.70 -21.03
N ARG A 323 17.84 3.10 -21.54
CA ARG A 323 16.75 3.75 -20.79
C ARG A 323 15.84 2.74 -20.05
N GLY A 324 16.10 1.44 -20.12
CA GLY A 324 15.21 0.43 -19.50
C GLY A 324 13.86 0.27 -20.21
N THR A 325 13.78 0.71 -21.45
CA THR A 325 12.59 0.65 -22.31
C THR A 325 12.74 -0.40 -23.41
N VAL A 326 11.66 -0.66 -24.12
CA VAL A 326 11.61 -1.57 -25.27
C VAL A 326 12.48 -1.02 -26.40
N GLN A 327 13.44 -1.84 -26.86
CA GLN A 327 14.25 -1.56 -28.04
C GLN A 327 14.01 -2.62 -29.10
N VAL A 328 13.87 -2.17 -30.35
CA VAL A 328 13.61 -3.03 -31.50
C VAL A 328 14.51 -2.65 -32.67
N GLU A 329 14.99 -3.65 -33.39
CA GLU A 329 15.70 -3.47 -34.65
C GLU A 329 14.73 -3.65 -35.82
N LEU A 330 14.61 -2.63 -36.67
CA LEU A 330 13.63 -2.57 -37.75
C LEU A 330 14.32 -2.46 -39.12
N SER A 331 13.63 -2.97 -40.14
CA SER A 331 14.15 -3.03 -41.51
C SER A 331 14.16 -1.65 -42.20
N ASN A 332 14.84 -1.57 -43.35
CA ASN A 332 14.88 -0.42 -44.27
C ASN A 332 13.60 -0.23 -45.10
N LYS A 333 12.44 -0.53 -44.51
CA LYS A 333 11.12 -0.45 -45.16
C LYS A 333 10.11 0.13 -44.17
N ASN A 334 8.83 0.10 -44.55
CA ASN A 334 7.73 0.40 -43.64
C ASN A 334 7.58 -0.75 -42.63
N ASN A 335 7.62 -0.40 -41.34
CA ASN A 335 7.48 -1.33 -40.24
C ASN A 335 6.24 -0.94 -39.44
N ASN A 336 5.24 -1.83 -39.37
CA ASN A 336 4.09 -1.65 -38.48
C ASN A 336 4.34 -2.42 -37.19
N VAL A 337 4.66 -1.68 -36.14
CA VAL A 337 5.07 -2.24 -34.85
C VAL A 337 3.89 -2.26 -33.89
N VAL A 338 3.66 -3.41 -33.28
CA VAL A 338 2.69 -3.61 -32.19
C VAL A 338 3.44 -4.18 -30.99
N ILE A 339 3.43 -3.46 -29.88
CA ILE A 339 3.98 -3.88 -28.60
C ILE A 339 2.81 -4.29 -27.71
N SER A 340 2.89 -5.48 -27.13
CA SER A 340 1.94 -5.98 -26.15
C SER A 340 2.68 -6.70 -25.02
N SER A 341 1.95 -7.18 -24.02
CA SER A 341 2.53 -7.97 -22.93
C SER A 341 1.72 -9.24 -22.71
N ARG A 342 2.40 -10.32 -22.34
CA ARG A 342 1.78 -11.58 -21.93
C ARG A 342 2.21 -11.99 -20.54
N TYR A 343 1.29 -12.63 -19.80
CA TYR A 343 1.67 -13.28 -18.55
C TYR A 343 2.65 -14.42 -18.80
N THR A 344 3.68 -14.47 -17.95
CA THR A 344 4.63 -15.58 -17.93
C THR A 344 3.92 -16.89 -17.55
N LYS A 345 4.55 -18.04 -17.85
CA LYS A 345 4.02 -19.34 -17.41
C LYS A 345 3.88 -19.39 -15.87
N LEU A 346 4.89 -18.88 -15.16
CA LEU A 346 4.86 -18.79 -13.69
C LEU A 346 3.69 -17.95 -13.21
N ALA A 347 3.42 -16.81 -13.84
CA ALA A 347 2.31 -15.95 -13.45
C ALA A 347 0.95 -16.62 -13.63
N ARG A 348 0.74 -17.29 -14.78
CA ARG A 348 -0.48 -18.06 -15.03
C ARG A 348 -0.69 -19.19 -14.02
N ILE A 349 0.37 -19.95 -13.72
CA ILE A 349 0.30 -21.03 -12.70
C ILE A 349 0.00 -20.44 -11.32
N SER A 350 0.64 -19.34 -10.95
CA SER A 350 0.43 -18.67 -9.66
C SER A 350 -1.00 -18.16 -9.51
N GLN A 351 -1.56 -17.57 -10.57
CA GLN A 351 -2.96 -17.13 -10.60
C GLN A 351 -3.93 -18.31 -10.46
N ALA A 352 -3.66 -19.45 -11.11
CA ALA A 352 -4.47 -20.66 -10.96
C ALA A 352 -4.44 -21.21 -9.52
N ILE A 353 -3.27 -21.24 -8.88
CA ILE A 353 -3.14 -21.65 -7.47
C ILE A 353 -3.90 -20.70 -6.54
N SER A 354 -3.78 -19.39 -6.78
CA SER A 354 -4.51 -18.36 -6.02
C SER A 354 -6.03 -18.55 -6.12
N LEU A 355 -6.54 -18.77 -7.34
CA LEU A 355 -7.96 -19.01 -7.58
C LEU A 355 -8.44 -20.31 -6.91
N GLY A 356 -7.69 -21.41 -7.05
CA GLY A 356 -7.99 -22.67 -6.38
C GLY A 356 -8.03 -22.53 -4.86
N THR A 357 -7.07 -21.78 -4.30
CA THR A 357 -7.04 -21.48 -2.85
C THR A 357 -8.24 -20.65 -2.44
N ALA A 358 -8.65 -19.66 -3.23
CA ALA A 358 -9.83 -18.84 -2.96
C ALA A 358 -11.11 -19.68 -2.90
N LEU A 359 -11.29 -20.63 -3.83
CA LEU A 359 -12.42 -21.56 -3.82
C LEU A 359 -12.42 -22.41 -2.54
N VAL A 360 -11.28 -22.99 -2.16
CA VAL A 360 -11.15 -23.80 -0.95
C VAL A 360 -11.48 -22.99 0.32
N ILE A 361 -10.93 -21.78 0.45
CA ILE A 361 -11.18 -20.90 1.61
C ILE A 361 -12.65 -20.46 1.67
N ALA A 362 -13.25 -20.13 0.52
CA ALA A 362 -14.67 -19.80 0.44
C ALA A 362 -15.55 -20.97 0.89
N SER A 363 -15.30 -22.19 0.37
CA SER A 363 -16.02 -23.40 0.79
C SER A 363 -15.90 -23.65 2.30
N MET A 364 -14.69 -23.56 2.85
CA MET A 364 -14.46 -23.72 4.30
C MET A 364 -15.23 -22.67 5.12
N PHE A 365 -15.26 -21.42 4.66
CA PHE A 365 -15.98 -20.34 5.31
C PHE A 365 -17.50 -20.60 5.32
N PHE A 366 -18.08 -21.01 4.19
CA PHE A 366 -19.52 -21.32 4.10
C PHE A 366 -19.91 -22.54 4.95
N ILE A 367 -19.11 -23.61 4.94
CA ILE A 367 -19.35 -24.80 5.78
C ILE A 367 -19.35 -24.41 7.26
N LYS A 368 -18.39 -23.58 7.69
CA LYS A 368 -18.34 -23.06 9.06
C LYS A 368 -19.59 -22.26 9.42
N LYS A 369 -20.03 -21.37 8.51
CA LYS A 369 -21.24 -20.55 8.72
C LYS A 369 -22.49 -21.42 8.88
N GLN A 370 -22.64 -22.44 8.04
CA GLN A 370 -23.77 -23.38 8.12
C GLN A 370 -23.77 -24.18 9.43
N ARG A 371 -22.62 -24.69 9.87
CA ARG A 371 -22.49 -25.41 11.16
C ARG A 371 -22.88 -24.54 12.35
N ASN A 372 -22.43 -23.29 12.38
CA ASN A 372 -22.77 -22.34 13.44
C ASN A 372 -24.25 -21.96 13.46
N ASN A 373 -24.93 -21.96 12.30
CA ASN A 373 -26.37 -21.71 12.23
C ASN A 373 -27.16 -22.95 12.71
N ARG A 374 -26.73 -24.15 12.36
CA ARG A 374 -27.36 -25.41 12.81
C ARG A 374 -27.19 -25.68 14.31
N SER A 375 -26.15 -25.16 14.95
CA SER A 375 -25.96 -25.32 16.40
C SER A 375 -26.73 -24.28 17.23
N LYS A 376 -27.40 -23.32 16.59
CA LYS A 376 -28.19 -22.25 17.24
C LYS A 376 -29.70 -22.48 17.13
N ASN A 377 -30.13 -23.35 16.22
CA ASN A 377 -31.47 -23.92 16.14
C ASN A 377 -31.46 -25.26 16.87
#